data_AF-Q1N3U2-F1
#
_entry.id   AF-Q1N3U2-F1
#
_cell.length_a   1.000
_cell.length_b   1.000
_cell.length_c   1.000
_cell.angle_alpha   90.00
_cell.angle_beta   90.00
_cell.angle_gamma   90.00
#
_symmetry.space_group_name_H-M   'P 1'
#
loop_
_entity.id
_entity.type
_entity.pdbx_description
1 polymer ?
#
loop_
_entity_poly.entity_id
_entity_poly.type
_entity_poly.pdbx_seq_one_letter_code
_entity_poly.pdbx_strand_id
1 'polypeptide(L)'
;MMRLFFSTVWQSLLHRPVAIGMTIVSIFMSVYLLIAIEHLRGQSQENFKNTVSGVDLLVGPRGSGTNLLLYSIFQIGYPSVNISWDTYEALSKHPQMDWTIPISLGDSHRGFRVIGTTEDYFKHYRYGRKQNLAFQQQGQNSHEHHDHDHEHDHVEDHQAENQANHLDFHGAVIGAYVAQKLDYQVGHEITLSHGLSEASFHHHDDHPIKIQAILEPTGTPVDKLVLVPLAVIEDIHEPASNKKSAASGESSIQSKASFSAGYLTSKQTKQQIKTPKKEEHDHHGHDHESHDDHDHGSHKTPENITAFMLGLNNKMMTFQLQHYINNYKGEALTATLPGVALTQLWQSMNIMENTLRSIAVLVLIASLIGMSATLLASMDARKQELKIFRTMGAHPRFVFAFILTEGFIITFVGIVLALAAILISIPIANQYLIQYLGMTLSFNFLSLSTGIVLIVILLASLLMSCIPAWNAYRKVLV
;
A
#
# COMPACT_ATOMS: atom_id res chain seq x y z
N MET A 1 -45.37 24.25 26.24
CA MET A 1 -44.20 24.17 27.15
C MET A 1 -42.94 23.66 26.43
N MET A 2 -43.01 22.52 25.71
CA MET A 2 -41.86 21.92 25.00
C MET A 2 -41.27 22.79 23.88
N ARG A 3 -42.11 23.46 23.06
CA ARG A 3 -41.63 24.44 22.05
C ARG A 3 -40.90 25.65 22.64
N LEU A 4 -41.39 26.16 23.78
CA LEU A 4 -40.76 27.28 24.49
C LEU A 4 -39.40 26.87 25.05
N PHE A 5 -39.27 25.64 25.56
CA PHE A 5 -38.01 25.08 26.04
C PHE A 5 -36.93 25.01 24.94
N PHE A 6 -37.25 24.45 23.77
CA PHE A 6 -36.28 24.40 22.67
C PHE A 6 -35.94 25.79 22.12
N SER A 7 -36.93 26.69 22.03
CA SER A 7 -36.70 28.07 21.62
C SER A 7 -35.75 28.81 22.57
N THR A 8 -35.90 28.62 23.89
CA THR A 8 -35.02 29.27 24.87
C THR A 8 -33.63 28.66 24.87
N VAL A 9 -33.49 27.32 24.75
CA VAL A 9 -32.18 26.67 24.59
C VAL A 9 -31.44 27.23 23.38
N TRP A 10 -32.12 27.34 22.23
CA TRP A 10 -31.56 27.89 21.00
C TRP A 10 -31.12 29.36 21.12
N GLN A 11 -31.98 30.21 21.69
CA GLN A 11 -31.63 31.61 21.97
C GLN A 11 -30.45 31.72 22.94
N SER A 12 -30.37 30.81 23.90
CA SER A 12 -29.29 30.78 24.87
C SER A 12 -27.94 30.42 24.23
N LEU A 13 -27.95 29.58 23.18
CA LEU A 13 -26.76 29.27 22.39
C LEU A 13 -26.30 30.48 21.57
N LEU A 14 -27.24 31.23 21.00
CA LEU A 14 -26.98 32.40 20.17
C LEU A 14 -26.45 33.62 20.95
N HIS A 15 -26.68 33.69 22.27
CA HIS A 15 -26.21 34.80 23.10
C HIS A 15 -24.70 34.75 23.41
N ARG A 16 -24.02 33.61 23.17
CA ARG A 16 -22.56 33.46 23.35
C ARG A 16 -21.90 32.67 22.20
N PRO A 17 -21.99 33.20 20.97
CA PRO A 17 -21.64 32.44 19.77
C PRO A 17 -20.15 32.09 19.71
N VAL A 18 -19.29 32.96 20.25
CA VAL A 18 -17.83 32.75 20.23
C VAL A 18 -17.41 31.57 21.13
N ALA A 19 -17.83 31.56 22.40
CA ALA A 19 -17.44 30.51 23.35
C ALA A 19 -18.03 29.14 22.96
N ILE A 20 -19.29 29.13 22.53
CA ILE A 20 -19.95 27.91 22.05
C ILE A 20 -19.31 27.44 20.75
N GLY A 21 -19.02 28.35 19.82
CA GLY A 21 -18.32 28.04 18.58
C GLY A 21 -16.96 27.38 18.82
N MET A 22 -16.13 27.93 19.72
CA MET A 22 -14.85 27.31 20.08
C MET A 22 -15.03 25.92 20.70
N THR A 23 -16.05 25.72 21.52
CA THR A 23 -16.35 24.42 22.14
C THR A 23 -16.77 23.39 21.09
N ILE A 24 -17.66 23.79 20.17
CA ILE A 24 -18.09 22.96 19.04
C ILE A 24 -16.88 22.59 18.18
N VAL A 25 -16.02 23.55 17.83
CA VAL A 25 -14.80 23.31 17.03
C VAL A 25 -13.83 22.37 17.75
N SER A 26 -13.67 22.51 19.05
CA SER A 26 -12.78 21.65 19.85
C SER A 26 -13.28 20.20 19.91
N ILE A 27 -14.59 20.00 20.14
CA ILE A 27 -15.23 18.68 20.11
C ILE A 27 -15.17 18.10 18.70
N PHE A 28 -15.52 18.90 17.69
CA PHE A 28 -15.43 18.57 16.27
C PHE A 28 -14.05 18.01 15.91
N MET A 29 -12.97 18.75 16.23
CA MET A 29 -11.61 18.36 15.87
C MET A 29 -11.20 17.06 16.57
N SER A 30 -11.56 16.91 17.85
CA SER A 30 -11.28 15.70 18.64
C SER A 30 -11.98 14.47 18.07
N VAL A 31 -13.27 14.60 17.78
CA VAL A 31 -14.08 13.51 17.20
C VAL A 31 -13.59 13.17 15.80
N TYR A 32 -13.32 14.18 14.97
CA TYR A 32 -12.78 14.01 13.63
C TYR A 32 -11.47 13.20 13.67
N LEU A 33 -10.53 13.59 14.54
CA LEU A 33 -9.24 12.92 14.65
C LEU A 33 -9.40 11.45 15.09
N LEU A 34 -10.24 11.18 16.09
CA LEU A 34 -10.49 9.82 16.56
C LEU A 34 -11.04 8.91 15.46
N ILE A 35 -12.06 9.37 14.72
CA ILE A 35 -12.70 8.56 13.68
C ILE A 35 -11.80 8.46 12.44
N ALA A 36 -11.10 9.53 12.06
CA ALA A 36 -10.18 9.52 10.93
C ALA A 36 -9.03 8.52 11.12
N ILE A 37 -8.44 8.46 12.32
CA ILE A 37 -7.38 7.49 12.64
C ILE A 37 -7.91 6.05 12.53
N GLU A 38 -9.07 5.76 13.14
CA GLU A 38 -9.69 4.43 13.12
C GLU A 38 -10.07 4.02 11.69
N HIS A 39 -10.65 4.92 10.89
CA HIS A 39 -11.02 4.67 9.49
C HIS A 39 -9.78 4.40 8.63
N LEU A 40 -8.75 5.24 8.75
CA LEU A 40 -7.50 5.07 8.01
C LEU A 40 -6.83 3.74 8.36
N ARG A 41 -6.79 3.37 9.64
CA ARG A 41 -6.28 2.07 10.10
C ARG A 41 -7.07 0.92 9.48
N GLY A 42 -8.39 0.92 9.62
CA GLY A 42 -9.26 -0.15 9.15
C GLY A 42 -9.14 -0.37 7.64
N GLN A 43 -9.21 0.72 6.87
CA GLN A 43 -9.06 0.68 5.41
C GLN A 43 -7.65 0.26 5.00
N SER A 44 -6.61 0.73 5.68
CA SER A 44 -5.24 0.27 5.41
C SER A 44 -5.12 -1.24 5.64
N GLN A 45 -5.68 -1.77 6.74
CA GLN A 45 -5.66 -3.20 7.02
C GLN A 45 -6.38 -4.03 5.97
N GLU A 46 -7.55 -3.57 5.53
CA GLU A 46 -8.34 -4.26 4.52
C GLU A 46 -7.65 -4.25 3.14
N ASN A 47 -7.17 -3.10 2.69
CA ASN A 47 -6.54 -2.96 1.38
C ASN A 47 -5.24 -3.76 1.25
N PHE A 48 -4.44 -3.81 2.32
CA PHE A 48 -3.23 -4.64 2.33
C PHE A 48 -3.55 -6.14 2.37
N LYS A 49 -4.57 -6.56 3.13
CA LYS A 49 -5.03 -7.96 3.11
C LYS A 49 -5.49 -8.38 1.72
N ASN A 50 -6.04 -7.43 0.95
CA ASN A 50 -6.52 -7.66 -0.41
C ASN A 50 -5.43 -7.51 -1.48
N THR A 51 -4.19 -7.18 -1.14
CA THR A 51 -3.14 -6.96 -2.16
C THR A 51 -2.60 -8.26 -2.75
N VAL A 52 -2.27 -9.26 -1.92
CA VAL A 52 -1.77 -10.56 -2.39
C VAL A 52 -2.44 -11.70 -1.64
N SER A 53 -2.87 -12.69 -2.41
CA SER A 53 -3.37 -13.97 -1.94
C SER A 53 -2.70 -15.09 -2.73
N GLY A 54 -2.59 -16.29 -2.15
CA GLY A 54 -2.05 -17.47 -2.85
C GLY A 54 -0.53 -17.64 -2.83
N VAL A 55 0.26 -16.60 -2.55
CA VAL A 55 1.71 -16.73 -2.31
C VAL A 55 1.94 -17.34 -0.93
N ASP A 56 2.61 -18.48 -0.89
CA ASP A 56 2.90 -19.17 0.38
C ASP A 56 4.20 -18.65 1.02
N LEU A 57 5.24 -18.39 0.22
CA LEU A 57 6.51 -17.78 0.67
C LEU A 57 7.00 -16.69 -0.29
N LEU A 58 7.60 -15.66 0.31
CA LEU A 58 8.45 -14.68 -0.36
C LEU A 58 9.89 -14.97 0.00
N VAL A 59 10.78 -14.98 -0.99
CA VAL A 59 12.20 -15.22 -0.79
C VAL A 59 12.99 -14.04 -1.34
N GLY A 60 13.96 -13.58 -0.55
CA GLY A 60 14.81 -12.45 -0.89
C GLY A 60 16.20 -12.56 -0.26
N PRO A 61 17.05 -11.54 -0.49
CA PRO A 61 18.31 -11.34 0.24
C PRO A 61 18.07 -11.37 1.76
N ARG A 62 19.11 -11.75 2.50
CA ARG A 62 19.05 -11.80 3.96
C ARG A 62 18.65 -10.45 4.57
N GLY A 63 17.55 -10.43 5.33
CA GLY A 63 17.02 -9.19 5.90
C GLY A 63 15.72 -9.36 6.67
N SER A 64 14.97 -8.25 6.81
CA SER A 64 13.66 -8.24 7.46
C SER A 64 12.58 -8.77 6.50
N GLY A 65 11.78 -9.74 6.96
CA GLY A 65 10.63 -10.26 6.20
C GLY A 65 9.59 -9.17 5.90
N THR A 66 9.42 -8.18 6.77
CA THR A 66 8.55 -7.04 6.51
C THR A 66 9.10 -6.16 5.37
N ASN A 67 10.42 -5.93 5.33
CA ASN A 67 11.02 -5.18 4.22
C ASN A 67 10.87 -5.95 2.90
N LEU A 68 11.12 -7.26 2.93
CA LEU A 68 10.91 -8.17 1.80
C LEU A 68 9.47 -8.08 1.24
N LEU A 69 8.48 -8.12 2.12
CA LEU A 69 7.07 -7.93 1.75
C LEU A 69 6.82 -6.53 1.15
N LEU A 70 7.35 -5.49 1.79
CA LEU A 70 7.12 -4.11 1.36
C LEU A 70 7.65 -3.84 -0.05
N TYR A 71 8.90 -4.21 -0.36
CA TYR A 71 9.42 -3.93 -1.70
C TYR A 71 8.92 -4.92 -2.76
N SER A 72 8.64 -6.19 -2.41
CA SER A 72 8.25 -7.20 -3.41
C SER A 72 6.77 -7.11 -3.79
N ILE A 73 5.91 -6.83 -2.80
CA ILE A 73 4.45 -6.82 -3.01
C ILE A 73 3.90 -5.40 -3.07
N PHE A 74 4.27 -4.55 -2.11
CA PHE A 74 3.75 -3.19 -2.02
C PHE A 74 4.58 -2.16 -2.79
N GLN A 75 5.75 -2.57 -3.29
CA GLN A 75 6.64 -1.72 -4.05
C GLN A 75 7.10 -0.49 -3.25
N ILE A 76 7.26 -0.67 -1.95
CA ILE A 76 7.73 0.33 -1.00
C ILE A 76 9.15 -0.02 -0.57
N GLY A 77 10.10 0.87 -0.85
CA GLY A 77 11.52 0.66 -0.53
C GLY A 77 12.31 0.04 -1.68
N TYR A 78 13.49 -0.46 -1.36
CA TYR A 78 14.43 -1.10 -2.30
C TYR A 78 15.08 -2.33 -1.66
N PRO A 79 15.46 -3.33 -2.46
CA PRO A 79 16.32 -4.40 -1.97
C PRO A 79 17.67 -3.83 -1.55
N SER A 80 18.25 -4.38 -0.48
CA SER A 80 19.60 -4.01 -0.02
C SER A 80 20.71 -4.69 -0.83
N VAL A 81 20.43 -5.89 -1.34
CA VAL A 81 21.30 -6.75 -2.15
C VAL A 81 20.39 -7.58 -3.06
N ASN A 82 20.88 -8.03 -4.22
CA ASN A 82 20.14 -8.94 -5.10
C ASN A 82 20.51 -10.40 -4.80
N ILE A 83 19.77 -11.33 -5.39
CA ILE A 83 20.01 -12.78 -5.36
C ILE A 83 20.54 -13.20 -6.72
N SER A 84 21.56 -14.07 -6.74
CA SER A 84 22.07 -14.63 -8.00
C SER A 84 21.04 -15.52 -8.71
N TRP A 85 21.05 -15.50 -10.04
CA TRP A 85 20.15 -16.35 -10.83
C TRP A 85 20.40 -17.86 -10.59
N ASP A 86 21.67 -18.25 -10.41
CA ASP A 86 22.04 -19.64 -10.08
C ASP A 86 21.36 -20.13 -8.79
N THR A 87 21.30 -19.27 -7.77
CA THR A 87 20.58 -19.59 -6.52
C THR A 87 19.09 -19.74 -6.76
N TYR A 88 18.48 -18.85 -7.55
CA TYR A 88 17.07 -18.96 -7.90
C TYR A 88 16.79 -20.27 -8.65
N GLU A 89 17.59 -20.62 -9.66
CA GLU A 89 17.41 -21.83 -10.44
C GLU A 89 17.63 -23.11 -9.62
N ALA A 90 18.61 -23.11 -8.71
CA ALA A 90 18.85 -24.22 -7.80
C ALA A 90 17.65 -24.44 -6.84
N LEU A 91 17.03 -23.35 -6.38
CA LEU A 91 15.89 -23.42 -5.47
C LEU A 91 14.58 -23.76 -6.19
N SER A 92 14.35 -23.24 -7.40
CA SER A 92 13.11 -23.46 -8.16
C SER A 92 12.90 -24.93 -8.53
N LYS A 93 13.98 -25.71 -8.64
CA LYS A 93 13.96 -27.17 -8.88
C LYS A 93 13.60 -28.01 -7.64
N HIS A 94 13.38 -27.39 -6.47
CA HIS A 94 13.07 -28.11 -5.24
C HIS A 94 11.68 -28.78 -5.30
N PRO A 95 11.53 -30.06 -4.91
CA PRO A 95 10.30 -30.86 -5.14
C PRO A 95 9.03 -30.36 -4.42
N GLN A 96 9.19 -29.46 -3.44
CA GLN A 96 8.08 -28.87 -2.70
C GLN A 96 7.52 -27.59 -3.36
N MET A 97 8.19 -27.04 -4.36
CA MET A 97 7.73 -25.85 -5.09
C MET A 97 6.77 -26.28 -6.22
N ASP A 98 5.60 -25.66 -6.25
CA ASP A 98 4.60 -25.85 -7.31
C ASP A 98 4.87 -24.88 -8.47
N TRP A 99 5.12 -23.62 -8.13
CA TRP A 99 5.42 -22.55 -9.06
C TRP A 99 6.30 -21.50 -8.38
N THR A 100 7.02 -20.72 -9.18
CA THR A 100 7.82 -19.59 -8.72
C THR A 100 7.65 -18.40 -9.65
N ILE A 101 7.71 -17.18 -9.12
CA ILE A 101 7.67 -15.96 -9.91
C ILE A 101 8.86 -15.08 -9.50
N PRO A 102 9.89 -14.96 -10.35
CA PRO A 102 11.01 -14.07 -10.08
C PRO A 102 10.62 -12.60 -10.30
N ILE A 103 11.22 -11.72 -9.51
CA ILE A 103 10.97 -10.28 -9.49
C ILE A 103 12.32 -9.56 -9.54
N SER A 104 12.51 -8.71 -10.54
CA SER A 104 13.62 -7.76 -10.61
C SER A 104 13.09 -6.33 -10.48
N LEU A 105 13.69 -5.55 -9.59
CA LEU A 105 13.34 -4.16 -9.27
C LEU A 105 14.56 -3.28 -9.51
N GLY A 106 14.32 -2.02 -9.89
CA GLY A 106 15.39 -1.03 -10.00
C GLY A 106 15.08 0.11 -10.95
N ASP A 107 14.24 -0.16 -11.95
CA ASP A 107 13.92 0.80 -12.99
C ASP A 107 12.57 1.49 -12.76
N SER A 108 12.37 2.60 -13.46
CA SER A 108 11.13 3.35 -13.44
C SER A 108 10.76 3.86 -14.83
N HIS A 109 9.49 4.23 -14.97
CA HIS A 109 8.97 4.87 -16.15
C HIS A 109 8.07 6.03 -15.71
N ARG A 110 8.49 7.28 -15.97
CA ARG A 110 7.75 8.50 -15.61
C ARG A 110 7.28 8.51 -14.15
N GLY A 111 8.15 8.07 -13.24
CA GLY A 111 7.89 7.98 -11.80
C GLY A 111 7.10 6.75 -11.34
N PHE A 112 6.65 5.90 -12.25
CA PHE A 112 6.05 4.59 -11.93
C PHE A 112 7.12 3.51 -11.88
N ARG A 113 6.92 2.52 -11.00
CA ARG A 113 7.87 1.42 -10.80
C ARG A 113 7.78 0.40 -11.91
N VAL A 114 8.94 -0.03 -12.37
CA VAL A 114 9.06 -1.11 -13.35
C VAL A 114 9.50 -2.38 -12.63
N ILE A 115 8.84 -3.48 -12.95
CA ILE A 115 9.21 -4.81 -12.47
C ILE A 115 9.52 -5.69 -13.67
N GLY A 116 10.71 -6.30 -13.64
CA GLY A 116 11.04 -7.44 -14.48
C GLY A 116 10.48 -8.73 -13.88
N THR A 117 9.68 -9.49 -14.64
CA THR A 117 9.13 -10.77 -14.19
C THR A 117 8.92 -11.75 -15.36
N THR A 118 8.26 -12.88 -15.11
CA THR A 118 7.90 -13.90 -16.11
C THR A 118 6.39 -13.94 -16.33
N GLU A 119 5.95 -14.65 -17.38
CA GLU A 119 4.52 -14.85 -17.66
C GLU A 119 3.76 -15.50 -16.48
N ASP A 120 4.46 -16.30 -15.68
CA ASP A 120 3.92 -16.95 -14.48
C ASP A 120 3.34 -15.95 -13.48
N TYR A 121 3.79 -14.68 -13.52
CA TYR A 121 3.18 -13.60 -12.75
C TYR A 121 1.68 -13.52 -13.01
N PHE A 122 1.24 -13.49 -14.27
CA PHE A 122 -0.19 -13.38 -14.61
C PHE A 122 -0.95 -14.67 -14.31
N LYS A 123 -0.27 -15.82 -14.41
CA LYS A 123 -0.86 -17.15 -14.15
C LYS A 123 -1.10 -17.41 -12.67
N HIS A 124 -0.19 -17.01 -11.77
CA HIS A 124 -0.26 -17.38 -10.35
C HIS A 124 -0.51 -16.21 -9.39
N TYR A 125 -0.25 -14.96 -9.79
CA TYR A 125 -0.57 -13.83 -8.92
C TYR A 125 -2.07 -13.73 -8.71
N ARG A 126 -2.49 -13.61 -7.44
CA ARG A 126 -3.88 -13.44 -7.06
C ARG A 126 -4.03 -12.31 -6.06
N TYR A 127 -5.13 -11.58 -6.14
CA TYR A 127 -5.45 -10.50 -5.22
C TYR A 127 -6.83 -10.71 -4.58
N GLY A 128 -7.12 -9.95 -3.52
CA GLY A 128 -8.38 -9.98 -2.80
C GLY A 128 -8.78 -11.40 -2.37
N ARG A 129 -9.95 -11.84 -2.86
CA ARG A 129 -10.52 -13.16 -2.61
C ARG A 129 -10.04 -14.21 -3.62
N LYS A 130 -8.73 -14.25 -3.90
CA LYS A 130 -8.08 -15.12 -4.91
C LYS A 130 -8.52 -14.83 -6.35
N GLN A 131 -8.76 -13.57 -6.69
CA GLN A 131 -9.09 -13.15 -8.05
C GLN A 131 -7.85 -13.18 -8.95
N ASN A 132 -8.03 -13.57 -10.22
CA ASN A 132 -6.99 -13.52 -11.24
C ASN A 132 -6.83 -12.10 -11.76
N LEU A 133 -5.64 -11.76 -12.26
CA LEU A 133 -5.46 -10.54 -13.04
C LEU A 133 -6.20 -10.67 -14.37
N ALA A 134 -7.01 -9.67 -14.70
CA ALA A 134 -7.70 -9.57 -15.97
C ALA A 134 -7.10 -8.43 -16.80
N PHE A 135 -7.24 -8.53 -18.13
CA PHE A 135 -6.78 -7.51 -19.07
C PHE A 135 -7.99 -6.77 -19.62
N GLN A 136 -7.85 -5.46 -19.80
CA GLN A 136 -8.86 -4.66 -20.48
C GLN A 136 -9.01 -5.18 -21.91
N GLN A 137 -10.21 -5.63 -22.26
CA GLN A 137 -10.50 -6.03 -23.64
C GLN A 137 -10.24 -4.84 -24.56
N GLN A 138 -9.45 -5.07 -25.60
CA GLN A 138 -9.17 -4.09 -26.62
C GLN A 138 -10.52 -3.70 -27.25
N GLY A 139 -10.92 -2.44 -27.09
CA GLY A 139 -12.05 -1.91 -27.84
C GLY A 139 -11.75 -2.08 -29.32
N GLN A 140 -12.38 -3.07 -29.96
CA GLN A 140 -12.50 -3.05 -31.41
C GLN A 140 -13.21 -1.75 -31.75
N ASN A 141 -12.53 -0.89 -32.50
CA ASN A 141 -13.13 0.28 -33.10
C ASN A 141 -14.44 -0.13 -33.78
N SER A 142 -15.56 0.32 -33.22
CA SER A 142 -16.86 0.35 -33.86
C SER A 142 -16.82 1.36 -35.00
N HIS A 143 -16.28 0.94 -36.14
CA HIS A 143 -16.85 1.38 -37.40
C HIS A 143 -18.07 0.50 -37.67
N GLU A 144 -19.23 1.01 -37.25
CA GLU A 144 -20.53 0.50 -37.66
C GLU A 144 -20.57 0.40 -39.20
N HIS A 145 -20.70 -0.83 -39.68
CA HIS A 145 -21.46 -1.09 -40.89
C HIS A 145 -22.67 -1.94 -40.50
N HIS A 146 -23.80 -1.48 -40.99
CA HIS A 146 -25.16 -1.91 -40.74
C HIS A 146 -25.42 -3.41 -40.96
N ASP A 147 -26.48 -3.86 -40.29
CA ASP A 147 -27.37 -4.98 -40.57
C ASP A 147 -26.88 -6.42 -40.27
N HIS A 148 -27.37 -7.00 -39.17
CA HIS A 148 -28.56 -7.87 -39.22
C HIS A 148 -28.93 -8.45 -37.86
N ASP A 149 -30.24 -8.63 -37.67
CA ASP A 149 -30.93 -9.21 -36.52
C ASP A 149 -30.45 -10.62 -36.14
N HIS A 150 -30.36 -10.91 -34.84
CA HIS A 150 -30.98 -12.10 -34.24
C HIS A 150 -30.95 -12.06 -32.69
N GLU A 151 -31.92 -12.79 -32.14
CA GLU A 151 -32.52 -12.72 -30.82
C GLU A 151 -32.11 -13.93 -29.96
N HIS A 152 -31.96 -13.73 -28.63
CA HIS A 152 -31.73 -14.74 -27.56
C HIS A 152 -30.39 -15.53 -27.63
N ASP A 153 -29.66 -15.81 -26.54
CA ASP A 153 -30.06 -16.19 -25.18
C ASP A 153 -28.89 -16.01 -24.17
N HIS A 154 -29.22 -16.01 -22.88
CA HIS A 154 -28.31 -15.88 -21.74
C HIS A 154 -27.18 -16.95 -21.69
N VAL A 155 -25.91 -16.51 -21.55
CA VAL A 155 -24.81 -17.32 -21.00
C VAL A 155 -23.91 -16.44 -20.13
N GLU A 156 -24.03 -16.61 -18.81
CA GLU A 156 -23.11 -16.09 -17.78
C GLU A 156 -21.84 -16.97 -17.65
N ASP A 157 -20.75 -16.33 -17.23
CA ASP A 157 -19.67 -16.84 -16.36
C ASP A 157 -18.51 -17.74 -16.85
N HIS A 158 -18.26 -17.95 -18.15
CA HIS A 158 -17.10 -18.77 -18.57
C HIS A 158 -16.05 -18.15 -19.52
N GLN A 159 -16.13 -16.85 -19.82
CA GLN A 159 -15.22 -16.24 -20.81
C GLN A 159 -13.98 -15.54 -20.24
N ALA A 160 -13.92 -15.24 -18.93
CA ALA A 160 -12.77 -14.55 -18.33
C ALA A 160 -11.56 -15.47 -18.03
N GLU A 161 -11.75 -16.79 -18.00
CA GLU A 161 -10.71 -17.74 -17.54
C GLU A 161 -9.67 -18.09 -18.62
N ASN A 162 -9.98 -17.86 -19.91
CA ASN A 162 -9.15 -18.34 -21.03
C ASN A 162 -8.23 -17.29 -21.69
N GLN A 163 -8.38 -16.00 -21.38
CA GLN A 163 -7.58 -14.96 -22.06
C GLN A 163 -6.27 -14.61 -21.33
N ALA A 164 -6.14 -14.96 -20.04
CA ALA A 164 -4.92 -14.73 -19.26
C ALA A 164 -3.87 -15.85 -19.38
N ASN A 165 -4.25 -17.03 -19.89
CA ASN A 165 -3.39 -18.22 -19.88
C ASN A 165 -2.43 -18.34 -21.08
N HIS A 166 -2.46 -17.39 -22.02
CA HIS A 166 -1.62 -17.42 -23.22
C HIS A 166 -1.19 -16.01 -23.65
N LEU A 167 -0.71 -15.21 -22.69
CA LEU A 167 -0.06 -13.95 -23.03
C LEU A 167 1.40 -14.25 -23.37
N ASP A 168 1.76 -14.09 -24.65
CA ASP A 168 3.14 -14.22 -25.09
C ASP A 168 3.97 -13.02 -24.58
N PHE A 169 4.44 -13.11 -23.32
CA PHE A 169 4.94 -11.95 -22.55
C PHE A 169 6.32 -11.48 -23.04
N HIS A 170 6.28 -10.64 -24.07
CA HIS A 170 7.46 -10.01 -24.68
C HIS A 170 7.43 -8.47 -24.65
N GLY A 171 6.27 -7.88 -24.37
CA GLY A 171 6.09 -6.43 -24.25
C GLY A 171 5.81 -6.00 -22.81
N ALA A 172 5.54 -4.70 -22.65
CA ALA A 172 5.16 -4.15 -21.34
C ALA A 172 3.67 -4.41 -21.06
N VAL A 173 3.35 -4.85 -19.85
CA VAL A 173 1.98 -4.87 -19.32
C VAL A 173 1.83 -3.75 -18.32
N ILE A 174 0.82 -2.90 -18.51
CA ILE A 174 0.63 -1.67 -17.76
C ILE A 174 -0.52 -1.82 -16.77
N GLY A 175 -0.29 -1.42 -15.51
CA GLY A 175 -1.34 -1.31 -14.51
C GLY A 175 -2.38 -0.26 -14.86
N ALA A 176 -3.64 -0.49 -14.46
CA ALA A 176 -4.78 0.35 -14.83
C ALA A 176 -4.59 1.84 -14.51
N TYR A 177 -3.99 2.16 -13.36
CA TYR A 177 -3.76 3.54 -12.94
C TYR A 177 -2.66 4.22 -13.77
N VAL A 178 -1.59 3.51 -14.10
CA VAL A 178 -0.53 4.04 -14.99
C VAL A 178 -1.11 4.37 -16.34
N ALA A 179 -1.91 3.46 -16.92
CA ALA A 179 -2.54 3.66 -18.21
C ALA A 179 -3.47 4.88 -18.22
N GLN A 180 -4.33 5.00 -17.20
CA GLN A 180 -5.23 6.16 -17.07
C GLN A 180 -4.46 7.48 -16.85
N LYS A 181 -3.40 7.46 -16.04
CA LYS A 181 -2.67 8.68 -15.65
C LYS A 181 -1.80 9.22 -16.77
N LEU A 182 -1.21 8.34 -17.57
CA LEU A 182 -0.32 8.69 -18.69
C LEU A 182 -1.01 8.66 -20.06
N ASP A 183 -2.32 8.37 -20.09
CA ASP A 183 -3.13 8.22 -21.30
C ASP A 183 -2.54 7.18 -22.27
N TYR A 184 -2.17 6.01 -21.72
CA TYR A 184 -1.60 4.92 -22.50
C TYR A 184 -2.64 3.95 -23.04
N GLN A 185 -2.36 3.49 -24.26
CA GLN A 185 -3.14 2.50 -24.98
C GLN A 185 -2.21 1.35 -25.39
N VAL A 186 -2.80 0.19 -25.67
CA VAL A 186 -2.08 -0.95 -26.23
C VAL A 186 -1.43 -0.55 -27.54
N GLY A 187 -0.15 -0.88 -27.71
CA GLY A 187 0.67 -0.54 -28.87
C GLY A 187 1.55 0.70 -28.70
N HIS A 188 1.33 1.54 -27.68
CA HIS A 188 2.24 2.65 -27.37
C HIS A 188 3.63 2.13 -26.97
N GLU A 189 4.67 2.90 -27.29
CA GLU A 189 6.05 2.60 -26.91
C GLU A 189 6.44 3.37 -25.65
N ILE A 190 7.17 2.69 -24.76
CA ILE A 190 7.71 3.27 -23.53
C ILE A 190 9.21 3.01 -23.43
N THR A 191 9.93 3.95 -22.83
CA THR A 191 11.35 3.80 -22.49
C THR A 191 11.53 3.72 -20.98
N LEU A 192 12.52 2.96 -20.52
CA LEU A 192 12.78 2.79 -19.09
C LEU A 192 13.94 3.69 -18.64
N SER A 193 13.87 4.12 -17.39
CA SER A 193 14.90 4.92 -16.73
C SER A 193 15.44 4.15 -15.53
N HIS A 194 16.75 4.23 -15.28
CA HIS A 194 17.32 3.65 -14.08
C HIS A 194 16.93 4.43 -12.83
N GLY A 195 16.55 3.73 -11.76
CA GLY A 195 16.17 4.35 -10.50
C GLY A 195 14.81 5.03 -10.55
N LEU A 196 14.30 5.43 -9.38
CA LEU A 196 12.93 5.94 -9.19
C LEU A 196 12.78 7.46 -9.41
N SER A 197 13.88 8.18 -9.62
CA SER A 197 13.87 9.63 -9.80
C SER A 197 13.69 10.00 -11.26
N GLU A 198 12.72 10.87 -11.54
CA GLU A 198 12.51 11.54 -12.84
C GLU A 198 13.79 12.31 -13.30
N ALA A 199 14.68 12.63 -12.35
CA ALA A 199 15.99 13.23 -12.58
C ALA A 199 17.14 12.22 -12.82
N SER A 200 16.84 10.98 -13.20
CA SER A 200 17.87 10.03 -13.60
C SER A 200 18.45 10.40 -14.96
N PHE A 201 19.71 10.84 -14.96
CA PHE A 201 20.44 11.40 -16.11
C PHE A 201 20.80 10.38 -17.22
N HIS A 202 20.29 9.15 -17.13
CA HIS A 202 20.48 8.10 -18.13
C HIS A 202 19.11 7.51 -18.49
N HIS A 203 18.54 7.99 -19.60
CA HIS A 203 17.37 7.41 -20.24
C HIS A 203 17.86 6.39 -21.27
N HIS A 204 17.26 5.20 -21.27
CA HIS A 204 17.53 4.19 -22.29
C HIS A 204 16.58 4.41 -23.46
N ASP A 205 16.74 5.54 -24.15
CA ASP A 205 15.92 5.91 -25.30
C ASP A 205 16.15 5.00 -26.51
N ASP A 206 17.21 4.20 -26.48
CA ASP A 206 17.63 3.29 -27.55
C ASP A 206 16.88 1.94 -27.57
N HIS A 207 16.03 1.67 -26.56
CA HIS A 207 15.30 0.41 -26.42
C HIS A 207 13.81 0.65 -26.05
N PRO A 208 12.98 1.15 -26.99
CA PRO A 208 11.55 1.29 -26.75
C PRO A 208 10.87 -0.09 -26.65
N ILE A 209 9.99 -0.23 -25.65
CA ILE A 209 9.20 -1.44 -25.41
C ILE A 209 7.74 -1.12 -25.73
N LYS A 210 7.09 -1.98 -26.52
CA LYS A 210 5.66 -1.83 -26.83
C LYS A 210 4.78 -2.31 -25.69
N ILE A 211 3.73 -1.55 -25.40
CA ILE A 211 2.68 -1.94 -24.47
C ILE A 211 1.83 -3.03 -25.12
N GLN A 212 1.85 -4.23 -24.54
CA GLN A 212 1.13 -5.40 -25.03
C GLN A 212 -0.28 -5.48 -24.46
N ALA A 213 -0.45 -5.13 -23.19
CA ALA A 213 -1.75 -5.20 -22.52
C ALA A 213 -1.85 -4.19 -21.37
N ILE A 214 -3.08 -3.88 -20.98
CA ILE A 214 -3.42 -3.04 -19.82
C ILE A 214 -4.27 -3.88 -18.88
N LEU A 215 -3.93 -3.88 -17.59
CA LEU A 215 -4.68 -4.60 -16.57
C LEU A 215 -6.02 -3.92 -16.27
N GLU A 216 -7.04 -4.71 -15.93
CA GLU A 216 -8.25 -4.18 -15.30
C GLU A 216 -7.94 -3.62 -13.91
N PRO A 217 -8.66 -2.58 -13.43
CA PRO A 217 -8.43 -2.01 -12.11
C PRO A 217 -8.61 -3.03 -10.99
N THR A 218 -7.55 -3.27 -10.22
CA THR A 218 -7.56 -4.22 -9.10
C THR A 218 -7.79 -3.55 -7.74
N GLY A 219 -7.53 -2.23 -7.64
CA GLY A 219 -7.52 -1.51 -6.37
C GLY A 219 -6.31 -1.85 -5.49
N THR A 220 -5.24 -2.39 -6.10
CA THR A 220 -4.01 -2.81 -5.42
C THR A 220 -2.79 -2.07 -5.98
N PRO A 221 -1.62 -2.16 -5.32
CA PRO A 221 -0.36 -1.64 -5.85
C PRO A 221 -0.01 -2.06 -7.29
N VAL A 222 -0.55 -3.18 -7.78
CA VAL A 222 -0.32 -3.65 -9.17
C VAL A 222 -0.85 -2.66 -10.22
N ASP A 223 -1.89 -1.89 -9.90
CA ASP A 223 -2.45 -0.89 -10.81
C ASP A 223 -1.43 0.22 -11.17
N LYS A 224 -0.33 0.33 -10.42
CA LYS A 224 0.73 1.32 -10.60
C LYS A 224 2.00 0.78 -11.22
N LEU A 225 2.00 -0.47 -11.61
CA LEU A 225 3.20 -1.13 -12.09
C LEU A 225 3.29 -1.07 -13.61
N VAL A 226 4.52 -1.00 -14.07
CA VAL A 226 4.91 -1.35 -15.43
C VAL A 226 5.60 -2.71 -15.32
N LEU A 227 4.97 -3.75 -15.82
CA LEU A 227 5.51 -5.12 -15.81
C LEU A 227 6.21 -5.35 -17.15
N VAL A 228 7.46 -5.79 -17.13
CA VAL A 228 8.23 -6.13 -18.33
C VAL A 228 8.85 -7.52 -18.18
N PRO A 229 9.18 -8.20 -19.29
CA PRO A 229 9.88 -9.48 -19.23
C PRO A 229 11.25 -9.30 -18.59
N LEU A 230 11.72 -10.30 -17.83
CA LEU A 230 13.04 -10.25 -17.19
C LEU A 230 14.19 -9.99 -18.18
N ALA A 231 14.11 -10.57 -19.38
CA ALA A 231 15.11 -10.38 -20.42
C ALA A 231 15.28 -8.91 -20.81
N VAL A 232 14.20 -8.13 -20.77
CA VAL A 232 14.22 -6.70 -21.12
C VAL A 232 14.99 -5.87 -20.09
N ILE A 233 14.95 -6.23 -18.81
CA ILE A 233 15.75 -5.55 -17.77
C ILE A 233 17.23 -5.81 -18.00
N GLU A 234 17.62 -7.03 -18.36
CA GLU A 234 19.02 -7.41 -18.59
C GLU A 234 19.60 -6.73 -19.84
N ASP A 235 18.84 -6.70 -20.95
CA ASP A 235 19.27 -6.08 -22.22
C ASP A 235 19.60 -4.57 -22.08
N ILE A 236 18.98 -3.92 -21.09
CA ILE A 236 19.16 -2.52 -20.75
C ILE A 236 20.34 -2.32 -19.78
N HIS A 237 20.71 -3.34 -19.00
CA HIS A 237 21.80 -3.29 -18.01
C HIS A 237 23.16 -3.77 -18.60
N GLU A 238 23.17 -4.30 -19.83
CA GLU A 238 24.41 -4.60 -20.55
C GLU A 238 25.20 -3.33 -20.92
N PRO A 239 26.48 -3.18 -20.51
CA PRO A 239 27.32 -2.08 -20.97
C PRO A 239 27.55 -2.18 -22.49
N ALA A 240 27.37 -1.06 -23.20
CA ALA A 240 27.54 -0.94 -24.65
C ALA A 240 28.90 -1.43 -25.21
N SER A 241 29.89 -1.69 -24.34
CA SER A 241 31.19 -2.28 -24.71
C SER A 241 31.11 -3.76 -25.11
N ASN A 242 30.10 -4.51 -24.69
CA ASN A 242 29.97 -5.94 -25.02
C ASN A 242 29.18 -6.22 -26.31
N LYS A 243 28.44 -5.24 -26.85
CA LYS A 243 27.71 -5.39 -28.14
C LYS A 243 28.63 -5.31 -29.39
N LYS A 244 29.94 -5.08 -29.22
CA LYS A 244 30.96 -5.01 -30.29
C LYS A 244 31.93 -6.20 -30.36
N SER A 245 31.54 -7.40 -29.92
CA SER A 245 32.36 -8.62 -30.16
C SER A 245 31.76 -9.58 -31.20
N ALA A 246 30.81 -9.12 -32.03
CA ALA A 246 30.38 -9.83 -33.23
C ALA A 246 30.85 -9.16 -34.54
N ALA A 247 31.60 -8.06 -34.47
CA ALA A 247 32.18 -7.42 -35.66
C ALA A 247 33.52 -6.75 -35.32
N SER A 248 34.56 -7.20 -36.04
CA SER A 248 35.93 -6.66 -36.12
C SER A 248 36.82 -6.81 -34.88
N GLY A 249 37.89 -7.60 -35.04
CA GLY A 249 39.00 -7.63 -34.10
C GLY A 249 39.86 -6.38 -34.22
N GLU A 250 40.27 -5.84 -33.07
CA GLU A 250 41.60 -5.29 -32.81
C GLU A 250 41.76 -4.93 -31.33
N SER A 251 43.00 -5.00 -30.86
CA SER A 251 43.45 -4.90 -29.47
C SER A 251 43.65 -3.44 -29.03
N SER A 252 43.22 -3.07 -27.81
CA SER A 252 44.07 -2.37 -26.82
C SER A 252 43.33 -1.99 -25.52
N ILE A 253 43.78 -2.58 -24.40
CA ILE A 253 44.19 -1.96 -23.12
C ILE A 253 43.46 -0.67 -22.61
N GLN A 254 42.71 -0.89 -21.51
CA GLN A 254 42.68 -0.13 -20.23
C GLN A 254 41.75 1.08 -20.04
N SER A 255 40.80 0.91 -19.10
CA SER A 255 40.63 1.79 -17.93
C SER A 255 39.75 1.13 -16.87
N LYS A 256 40.31 0.96 -15.66
CA LYS A 256 39.58 0.61 -14.43
C LYS A 256 39.00 1.89 -13.84
N ALA A 257 37.72 1.89 -13.48
CA ALA A 257 37.19 2.74 -12.42
C ALA A 257 36.14 1.97 -11.62
N SER A 258 36.61 1.44 -10.50
CA SER A 258 35.88 0.85 -9.38
C SER A 258 35.06 1.89 -8.61
N PHE A 259 33.84 1.55 -8.19
CA PHE A 259 33.23 2.16 -7.01
C PHE A 259 32.56 1.09 -6.15
N SER A 260 33.25 0.70 -5.07
CA SER A 260 32.76 -0.17 -4.01
C SER A 260 32.63 0.63 -2.72
N ALA A 261 31.48 0.53 -2.05
CA ALA A 261 31.24 1.14 -0.75
C ALA A 261 31.54 0.14 0.38
N GLY A 262 32.60 0.44 1.13
CA GLY A 262 32.80 0.25 2.58
C GLY A 262 32.35 -1.04 3.28
N TYR A 263 33.31 -1.92 3.59
CA TYR A 263 33.21 -2.85 4.72
C TYR A 263 34.36 -2.63 5.71
N LEU A 264 33.99 -2.46 6.99
CA LEU A 264 34.89 -2.46 8.14
C LEU A 264 35.41 -3.87 8.40
N THR A 265 36.74 -4.02 8.39
CA THR A 265 37.46 -5.27 8.55
C THR A 265 37.68 -5.60 10.04
N SER A 266 37.30 -6.81 10.47
CA SER A 266 37.92 -7.48 11.62
C SER A 266 39.11 -8.31 11.16
N LYS A 267 40.31 -7.92 11.56
CA LYS A 267 41.59 -8.62 11.32
C LYS A 267 41.61 -9.98 12.01
N GLN A 268 41.92 -11.05 11.28
CA GLN A 268 42.73 -12.15 11.80
C GLN A 268 43.69 -12.69 10.74
N THR A 269 44.96 -12.62 11.12
CA THR A 269 46.18 -13.03 10.42
C THR A 269 46.29 -14.55 10.29
N LYS A 270 46.70 -15.08 9.13
CA LYS A 270 47.59 -16.26 9.06
C LYS A 270 48.30 -16.43 7.70
N GLN A 271 49.60 -16.10 7.75
CA GLN A 271 50.77 -16.80 7.23
C GLN A 271 50.75 -17.53 5.87
N GLN A 272 51.63 -16.98 5.02
CA GLN A 272 52.40 -17.57 3.92
C GLN A 272 52.71 -19.07 4.02
N ILE A 273 52.54 -19.78 2.89
CA ILE A 273 53.48 -20.82 2.42
C ILE A 273 53.68 -20.64 0.91
N LYS A 274 54.95 -20.65 0.48
CA LYS A 274 55.45 -20.50 -0.90
C LYS A 274 55.73 -21.85 -1.57
N THR A 275 55.62 -21.82 -2.91
CA THR A 275 56.38 -22.56 -3.97
C THR A 275 56.10 -24.05 -4.25
N PRO A 276 56.42 -24.59 -5.47
CA PRO A 276 56.83 -23.95 -6.73
C PRO A 276 56.14 -24.49 -8.03
N LYS A 277 56.44 -23.79 -9.14
CA LYS A 277 56.21 -24.10 -10.58
C LYS A 277 56.72 -25.48 -11.03
N LYS A 278 56.00 -26.09 -11.99
CA LYS A 278 56.47 -27.00 -13.06
C LYS A 278 55.51 -26.85 -14.26
N GLU A 279 55.99 -26.33 -15.39
CA GLU A 279 56.54 -27.04 -16.58
C GLU A 279 55.47 -27.18 -17.67
N GLU A 280 55.81 -26.61 -18.82
CA GLU A 280 55.07 -26.55 -20.07
C GLU A 280 54.95 -27.93 -20.73
N HIS A 281 53.81 -28.19 -21.36
CA HIS A 281 53.72 -29.19 -22.43
C HIS A 281 52.70 -28.72 -23.49
N ASP A 282 53.24 -28.39 -24.65
CA ASP A 282 52.54 -28.25 -25.92
C ASP A 282 52.04 -29.62 -26.40
N HIS A 283 50.76 -29.73 -26.77
CA HIS A 283 50.32 -30.78 -27.68
C HIS A 283 49.25 -30.28 -28.66
N HIS A 284 49.49 -30.64 -29.90
CA HIS A 284 48.82 -30.29 -31.14
C HIS A 284 47.30 -30.51 -31.15
N GLY A 285 46.58 -29.54 -31.71
CA GLY A 285 45.17 -29.64 -32.05
C GLY A 285 44.94 -30.56 -33.25
N HIS A 286 43.91 -31.39 -33.14
CA HIS A 286 43.26 -32.05 -34.25
C HIS A 286 41.92 -31.38 -34.48
N ASP A 287 41.74 -30.93 -35.73
CA ASP A 287 40.52 -30.30 -36.23
C ASP A 287 39.40 -31.34 -36.29
N HIS A 288 38.34 -31.10 -35.53
CA HIS A 288 37.05 -31.72 -35.75
C HIS A 288 36.06 -30.61 -36.10
N GLU A 289 35.65 -30.59 -37.37
CA GLU A 289 34.50 -29.85 -37.88
C GLU A 289 33.25 -30.34 -37.14
N SER A 290 32.80 -29.56 -36.16
CA SER A 290 31.49 -29.72 -35.54
C SER A 290 30.47 -28.91 -36.34
N HIS A 291 29.47 -29.63 -36.83
CA HIS A 291 28.28 -29.13 -37.51
C HIS A 291 27.69 -27.89 -36.83
N ASP A 292 27.37 -26.89 -37.67
CA ASP A 292 26.57 -25.72 -37.31
C ASP A 292 25.16 -26.16 -36.87
N ASP A 293 24.97 -26.33 -35.57
CA ASP A 293 23.65 -26.29 -34.97
C ASP A 293 23.18 -24.82 -35.00
N HIS A 294 22.13 -24.58 -35.76
CA HIS A 294 21.41 -23.31 -35.78
C HIS A 294 20.91 -22.99 -34.37
N ASP A 295 21.60 -22.09 -33.69
CA ASP A 295 21.22 -21.56 -32.38
C ASP A 295 19.92 -20.77 -32.52
N HIS A 296 18.82 -21.39 -32.13
CA HIS A 296 17.56 -20.72 -31.90
C HIS A 296 17.73 -19.79 -30.69
N GLY A 297 18.04 -18.52 -30.97
CA GLY A 297 17.94 -17.36 -30.08
C GLY A 297 18.03 -17.67 -28.58
N SER A 298 19.24 -17.63 -28.02
CA SER A 298 19.46 -17.75 -26.59
C SER A 298 18.56 -16.76 -25.84
N HIS A 299 17.51 -17.24 -25.17
CA HIS A 299 16.80 -16.46 -24.18
C HIS A 299 17.80 -16.11 -23.07
N LYS A 300 18.31 -14.87 -23.06
CA LYS A 300 19.22 -14.41 -22.02
C LYS A 300 18.50 -14.42 -20.69
N THR A 301 18.99 -15.24 -19.77
CA THR A 301 18.55 -15.23 -18.37
C THR A 301 19.29 -14.13 -17.62
N PRO A 302 18.63 -13.43 -16.68
CA PRO A 302 19.28 -12.33 -15.96
C PRO A 302 20.39 -12.85 -15.06
N GLU A 303 21.39 -12.03 -14.74
CA GLU A 303 22.44 -12.43 -13.79
C GLU A 303 21.93 -12.45 -12.34
N ASN A 304 21.04 -11.52 -12.00
CA ASN A 304 20.54 -11.33 -10.65
C ASN A 304 19.06 -10.95 -10.63
N ILE A 305 18.35 -11.35 -9.56
CA ILE A 305 16.97 -10.95 -9.27
C ILE A 305 16.87 -10.35 -7.88
N THR A 306 15.81 -9.58 -7.61
CA THR A 306 15.66 -8.90 -6.32
C THR A 306 14.97 -9.76 -5.27
N ALA A 307 13.97 -10.53 -5.69
CA ALA A 307 13.20 -11.46 -4.88
C ALA A 307 12.45 -12.42 -5.79
N PHE A 308 11.85 -13.45 -5.21
CA PHE A 308 10.89 -14.29 -5.91
C PHE A 308 9.76 -14.74 -4.98
N MET A 309 8.58 -14.92 -5.57
CA MET A 309 7.40 -15.51 -4.94
C MET A 309 7.37 -17.00 -5.25
N LEU A 310 6.83 -17.80 -4.33
CA LEU A 310 6.61 -19.22 -4.60
C LEU A 310 5.34 -19.75 -3.93
N GLY A 311 4.74 -20.74 -4.59
CA GLY A 311 3.67 -21.58 -4.06
C GLY A 311 4.19 -22.99 -3.78
N LEU A 312 3.62 -23.65 -2.77
CA LEU A 312 3.99 -25.02 -2.41
C LEU A 312 2.92 -26.03 -2.83
N ASN A 313 3.39 -27.21 -3.25
CA ASN A 313 2.54 -28.39 -3.48
C ASN A 313 1.80 -28.83 -2.21
N ASN A 314 2.42 -28.62 -1.04
CA ASN A 314 1.86 -28.97 0.26
C ASN A 314 2.12 -27.88 1.30
N LYS A 315 1.05 -27.20 1.72
CA LYS A 315 1.09 -26.11 2.71
C LYS A 315 1.59 -26.53 4.09
N MET A 316 1.55 -27.82 4.44
CA MET A 316 2.11 -28.30 5.70
C MET A 316 3.64 -28.21 5.73
N MET A 317 4.29 -28.11 4.56
CA MET A 317 5.75 -28.04 4.43
C MET A 317 6.29 -26.61 4.40
N THR A 318 5.43 -25.59 4.44
CA THR A 318 5.83 -24.18 4.33
C THR A 318 6.91 -23.79 5.34
N PHE A 319 6.78 -24.19 6.62
CA PHE A 319 7.79 -23.87 7.64
C PHE A 319 9.10 -24.64 7.46
N GLN A 320 9.04 -25.87 6.92
CA GLN A 320 10.25 -26.65 6.63
C GLN A 320 11.02 -26.03 5.47
N LEU A 321 10.33 -25.70 4.37
CA LEU A 321 10.93 -25.03 3.22
C LEU A 321 11.45 -23.64 3.61
N GLN A 322 10.70 -22.88 4.41
CA GLN A 322 11.16 -21.60 4.94
C GLN A 322 12.48 -21.75 5.72
N HIS A 323 12.56 -22.74 6.62
CA HIS A 323 13.77 -23.00 7.38
C HIS A 323 14.94 -23.46 6.50
N TYR A 324 14.67 -24.30 5.50
CA TYR A 324 15.66 -24.73 4.50
C TYR A 324 16.26 -23.53 3.75
N ILE A 325 15.42 -22.63 3.22
CA ILE A 325 15.85 -21.44 2.49
C ILE A 325 16.62 -20.47 3.40
N ASN A 326 16.15 -20.25 4.63
CA ASN A 326 16.81 -19.37 5.60
C ASN A 326 18.22 -19.83 6.01
N ASN A 327 18.50 -21.13 5.86
CA ASN A 327 19.78 -21.77 6.18
C ASN A 327 20.51 -22.28 4.93
N TYR A 328 20.12 -21.80 3.74
CA TYR A 328 20.79 -22.14 2.50
C TYR A 328 22.25 -21.72 2.55
N LYS A 329 23.16 -22.62 2.16
CA LYS A 329 24.61 -22.41 2.30
C LYS A 329 25.24 -21.65 1.13
N GLY A 330 24.63 -21.71 -0.06
CA GLY A 330 25.17 -21.06 -1.25
C GLY A 330 25.11 -19.55 -1.18
N GLU A 331 24.00 -19.01 -0.65
CA GLU A 331 23.75 -17.58 -0.57
C GLU A 331 22.89 -17.26 0.66
N ALA A 332 23.10 -16.09 1.27
CA ALA A 332 22.39 -15.68 2.47
C ALA A 332 20.99 -15.17 2.11
N LEU A 333 19.97 -15.99 2.35
CA LEU A 333 18.58 -15.69 1.99
C LEU A 333 17.69 -15.46 3.20
N THR A 334 16.50 -14.93 2.94
CA THR A 334 15.38 -14.87 3.87
C THR A 334 14.09 -15.27 3.17
N ALA A 335 13.41 -16.26 3.71
CA ALA A 335 12.07 -16.68 3.35
C ALA A 335 11.06 -16.21 4.42
N THR A 336 9.99 -15.54 3.99
CA THR A 336 8.94 -15.07 4.88
C THR A 336 7.56 -15.42 4.35
N LEU A 337 6.63 -15.73 5.26
CA LEU A 337 5.23 -15.90 4.91
C LEU A 337 4.59 -14.51 4.83
N PRO A 338 3.93 -14.14 3.71
CA PRO A 338 3.32 -12.82 3.55
C PRO A 338 2.39 -12.45 4.71
N GLY A 339 1.57 -13.40 5.20
CA GLY A 339 0.65 -13.17 6.32
C GLY A 339 1.34 -12.86 7.65
N VAL A 340 2.50 -13.48 7.93
CA VAL A 340 3.29 -13.22 9.15
C VAL A 340 3.97 -11.86 9.05
N ALA A 341 4.63 -11.57 7.92
CA ALA A 341 5.26 -10.28 7.66
C ALA A 341 4.25 -9.13 7.71
N LEU A 342 3.04 -9.35 7.20
CA LEU A 342 1.94 -8.40 7.25
C LEU A 342 1.46 -8.17 8.69
N THR A 343 1.34 -9.23 9.49
CA THR A 343 0.99 -9.11 10.92
C THR A 343 2.05 -8.30 11.68
N GLN A 344 3.34 -8.52 11.37
CA GLN A 344 4.43 -7.75 11.96
C GLN A 344 4.39 -6.26 11.56
N LEU A 345 4.08 -5.98 10.29
CA LEU A 345 3.84 -4.60 9.81
C LEU A 345 2.71 -3.95 10.63
N TRP A 346 1.59 -4.65 10.82
CA TRP A 346 0.46 -4.14 11.60
C TRP A 346 0.78 -3.90 13.05
N GLN A 347 1.58 -4.78 13.66
CA GLN A 347 2.01 -4.59 15.04
C GLN A 347 2.84 -3.30 15.18
N SER A 348 3.70 -3.00 14.20
CA SER A 348 4.48 -1.75 14.19
C SER A 348 3.59 -0.51 14.00
N MET A 349 2.60 -0.57 13.10
CA MET A 349 1.63 0.52 12.91
C MET A 349 0.72 0.73 14.13
N ASN A 350 0.31 -0.34 14.81
CA ASN A 350 -0.56 -0.30 15.98
C ASN A 350 0.06 0.50 17.13
N ILE A 351 1.40 0.53 17.24
CA ILE A 351 2.11 1.37 18.22
C ILE A 351 1.88 2.85 17.90
N MET A 352 2.17 3.26 16.65
CA MET A 352 2.01 4.64 16.20
C MET A 352 0.56 5.11 16.32
N GLU A 353 -0.37 4.26 15.91
CA GLU A 353 -1.80 4.53 15.98
C GLU A 353 -2.30 4.67 17.42
N ASN A 354 -1.95 3.74 18.32
CA ASN A 354 -2.35 3.82 19.72
C ASN A 354 -1.81 5.09 20.39
N THR A 355 -0.62 5.56 20.02
CA THR A 355 -0.09 6.84 20.49
C THR A 355 -0.93 8.02 20.00
N LEU A 356 -1.23 8.08 18.69
CA LEU A 356 -2.07 9.15 18.12
C LEU A 356 -3.48 9.13 18.71
N ARG A 357 -4.08 7.95 18.88
CA ARG A 357 -5.39 7.76 19.51
C ARG A 357 -5.38 8.20 20.97
N SER A 358 -4.32 7.90 21.72
CA SER A 358 -4.19 8.35 23.11
C SER A 358 -4.17 9.87 23.21
N ILE A 359 -3.41 10.54 22.32
CA ILE A 359 -3.39 11.99 22.22
C ILE A 359 -4.79 12.53 21.88
N ALA A 360 -5.47 11.93 20.90
CA ALA A 360 -6.82 12.34 20.52
C ALA A 360 -7.85 12.20 21.66
N VAL A 361 -7.75 11.13 22.46
CA VAL A 361 -8.59 10.93 23.66
C VAL A 361 -8.29 12.00 24.72
N LEU A 362 -7.02 12.35 24.94
CA LEU A 362 -6.65 13.42 25.88
C LEU A 362 -7.19 14.78 25.46
N VAL A 363 -7.10 15.10 24.16
CA VAL A 363 -7.67 16.35 23.60
C VAL A 363 -9.19 16.34 23.77
N LEU A 364 -9.86 15.21 23.51
CA LEU A 364 -11.30 15.08 23.74
C LEU A 364 -11.67 15.33 25.21
N ILE A 365 -10.94 14.76 26.16
CA ILE A 365 -11.18 14.98 27.59
C ILE A 365 -11.03 16.47 27.93
N ALA A 366 -10.00 17.14 27.41
CA ALA A 366 -9.81 18.58 27.58
C ALA A 366 -10.98 19.38 26.98
N SER A 367 -11.47 19.01 25.80
CA SER A 367 -12.66 19.61 25.16
C SER A 367 -13.92 19.43 26.01
N LEU A 368 -14.12 18.26 26.61
CA LEU A 368 -15.29 18.00 27.46
C LEU A 368 -15.23 18.76 28.80
N ILE A 369 -14.04 18.90 29.38
CA ILE A 369 -13.82 19.76 30.56
C ILE A 369 -14.08 21.23 30.18
N GLY A 370 -13.57 21.67 29.03
CA GLY A 370 -13.82 23.00 28.48
C GLY A 370 -15.31 23.26 28.27
N MET A 371 -16.04 22.30 27.69
CA MET A 371 -17.49 22.36 27.56
C MET A 371 -18.17 22.52 28.92
N SER A 372 -17.79 21.72 29.93
CA SER A 372 -18.35 21.82 31.29
C SER A 372 -18.12 23.22 31.89
N ALA A 373 -16.92 23.80 31.71
CA ALA A 373 -16.60 25.16 32.13
C ALA A 373 -17.43 26.22 31.38
N THR A 374 -17.63 26.07 30.07
CA THR A 374 -18.48 26.99 29.30
C THR A 374 -19.95 26.93 29.75
N LEU A 375 -20.48 25.74 30.06
CA LEU A 375 -21.83 25.58 30.61
C LEU A 375 -21.96 26.22 32.01
N LEU A 376 -20.94 26.08 32.88
CA LEU A 376 -20.89 26.77 34.17
C LEU A 376 -20.90 28.30 34.02
N ALA A 377 -20.04 28.85 33.15
CA ALA A 377 -19.99 30.28 32.89
C ALA A 377 -21.28 30.82 32.27
N SER A 378 -21.93 29.99 31.44
CA SER A 378 -23.22 30.28 30.84
C SER A 378 -24.33 30.37 31.88
N MET A 379 -24.37 29.41 32.82
CA MET A 379 -25.29 29.45 33.95
C MET A 379 -25.10 30.71 34.80
N ASP A 380 -23.86 31.11 35.10
CA ASP A 380 -23.58 32.30 35.89
C ASP A 380 -24.11 33.58 35.23
N ALA A 381 -24.06 33.65 33.90
CA ALA A 381 -24.61 34.76 33.13
C ALA A 381 -26.14 34.80 33.11
N ARG A 382 -26.81 33.63 33.13
CA ARG A 382 -28.27 33.50 33.02
C ARG A 382 -28.98 33.35 34.37
N LYS A 383 -28.31 33.61 35.49
CA LYS A 383 -28.88 33.49 36.85
C LYS A 383 -30.17 34.30 37.04
N GLN A 384 -30.25 35.49 36.46
CA GLN A 384 -31.44 36.35 36.59
C GLN A 384 -32.64 35.79 35.82
N GLU A 385 -32.42 35.28 34.60
CA GLU A 385 -33.45 34.62 33.80
C GLU A 385 -33.98 33.36 34.48
N LEU A 386 -33.10 32.56 35.08
CA LEU A 386 -33.47 31.35 35.81
C LEU A 386 -34.30 31.66 37.06
N LYS A 387 -34.04 32.78 37.75
CA LYS A 387 -34.88 33.25 38.86
C LYS A 387 -36.29 33.62 38.38
N ILE A 388 -36.41 34.24 37.20
CA ILE A 388 -37.72 34.57 36.59
C ILE A 388 -38.49 33.31 36.21
N PHE A 389 -37.83 32.28 35.65
CA PHE A 389 -38.49 31.00 35.41
C PHE A 389 -39.00 30.33 36.69
N ARG A 390 -38.28 30.51 37.80
CA ARG A 390 -38.69 29.99 39.11
C ARG A 390 -39.91 30.72 39.67
N THR A 391 -40.02 32.05 39.51
CA THR A 391 -41.23 32.78 39.94
C THR A 391 -42.46 32.38 39.13
N MET A 392 -42.26 31.87 37.91
CA MET A 392 -43.30 31.26 37.07
C MET A 392 -43.56 29.78 37.37
N GLY A 393 -42.95 29.20 38.41
CA GLY A 393 -43.21 27.82 38.86
C GLY A 393 -42.30 26.74 38.25
N ALA A 394 -41.18 27.10 37.60
CA ALA A 394 -40.24 26.11 37.08
C ALA A 394 -39.56 25.31 38.22
N HIS A 395 -39.74 24.00 38.20
CA HIS A 395 -39.13 23.08 39.16
C HIS A 395 -37.60 22.98 38.95
N PRO A 396 -36.76 22.76 39.99
CA PRO A 396 -35.30 22.63 39.85
C PRO A 396 -34.82 21.59 38.81
N ARG A 397 -35.63 20.56 38.54
CA ARG A 397 -35.40 19.56 37.48
C ARG A 397 -35.39 20.15 36.07
N PHE A 398 -36.13 21.25 35.85
CA PHE A 398 -36.15 21.98 34.59
C PHE A 398 -34.78 22.57 34.26
N VAL A 399 -34.13 23.21 35.24
CA VAL A 399 -32.78 23.80 35.08
C VAL A 399 -31.74 22.72 34.78
N PHE A 400 -31.85 21.57 35.47
CA PHE A 400 -30.99 20.42 35.22
C PHE A 400 -31.14 19.90 33.78
N ALA A 401 -32.38 19.65 33.35
CA ALA A 401 -32.68 19.16 32.00
C ALA A 401 -32.29 20.17 30.91
N PHE A 402 -32.41 21.47 31.20
CA PHE A 402 -32.00 22.54 30.30
C PHE A 402 -30.49 22.50 30.00
N ILE A 403 -29.65 22.44 31.04
CA ILE A 403 -28.19 22.38 30.88
C ILE A 403 -27.76 21.09 30.20
N LEU A 404 -28.39 19.97 30.56
CA LEU A 404 -28.08 18.67 29.94
C LEU A 404 -28.40 18.67 28.44
N THR A 405 -29.52 19.27 28.04
CA THR A 405 -29.91 19.41 26.63
C THR A 405 -28.95 20.34 25.87
N GLU A 406 -28.48 21.42 26.50
CA GLU A 406 -27.51 22.34 25.89
C GLU A 406 -26.17 21.64 25.61
N GLY A 407 -25.62 20.91 26.59
CA GLY A 407 -24.40 20.12 26.41
C GLY A 407 -24.54 19.01 25.37
N PHE A 408 -25.71 18.35 25.33
CA PHE A 408 -26.03 17.36 24.30
C PHE A 408 -26.02 17.99 22.89
N ILE A 409 -26.70 19.11 22.69
CA ILE A 409 -26.76 19.79 21.38
C ILE A 409 -25.36 20.20 20.92
N ILE A 410 -24.55 20.79 21.81
CA ILE A 410 -23.17 21.22 21.50
C ILE A 410 -22.33 20.02 21.03
N THR A 411 -22.40 18.90 21.76
CA THR A 411 -21.66 17.68 21.42
C THR A 411 -22.18 17.07 20.11
N PHE A 412 -23.50 16.98 19.96
CA PHE A 412 -24.14 16.39 18.79
C PHE A 412 -23.79 17.17 17.52
N VAL A 413 -23.85 18.49 17.55
CA VAL A 413 -23.44 19.35 16.43
C VAL A 413 -21.95 19.14 16.11
N GLY A 414 -21.07 19.08 17.14
CA GLY A 414 -19.66 18.78 16.94
C GLY A 414 -19.42 17.43 16.25
N ILE A 415 -20.14 16.38 16.65
CA ILE A 415 -20.09 15.06 16.01
C ILE A 415 -20.58 15.13 14.56
N VAL A 416 -21.75 15.75 14.30
CA VAL A 416 -22.30 15.85 12.94
C VAL A 416 -21.32 16.58 12.00
N LEU A 417 -20.71 17.68 12.48
CA LEU A 417 -19.68 18.38 11.72
C LEU A 417 -18.46 17.50 11.46
N ALA A 418 -18.05 16.67 12.44
CA ALA A 418 -16.91 15.77 12.28
C ALA A 418 -17.18 14.72 11.22
N LEU A 419 -18.36 14.11 11.22
CA LEU A 419 -18.75 13.12 10.20
C LEU A 419 -18.85 13.76 8.80
N ALA A 420 -19.41 14.97 8.71
CA ALA A 420 -19.46 15.71 7.45
C ALA A 420 -18.05 16.03 6.92
N ALA A 421 -17.13 16.43 7.80
CA ALA A 421 -15.75 16.69 7.41
C ALA A 421 -15.03 15.42 6.93
N ILE A 422 -15.31 14.24 7.52
CA ILE A 422 -14.76 12.96 7.06
C ILE A 422 -15.27 12.60 5.66
N LEU A 423 -16.57 12.78 5.42
CA LEU A 423 -17.16 12.56 4.10
C LEU A 423 -16.49 13.41 3.02
N ILE A 424 -16.17 14.67 3.34
CA ILE A 424 -15.48 15.59 2.43
C ILE A 424 -13.99 15.25 2.30
N SER A 425 -13.34 14.76 3.36
CA SER A 425 -11.89 14.48 3.34
C SER A 425 -11.54 13.18 2.61
N ILE A 426 -12.44 12.19 2.54
CA ILE A 426 -12.22 10.91 1.83
C ILE A 426 -11.85 11.11 0.34
N PRO A 427 -12.61 11.83 -0.51
CA PRO A 427 -12.24 11.99 -1.91
C PRO A 427 -10.92 12.75 -2.09
N ILE A 428 -10.65 13.73 -1.23
CA ILE A 428 -9.38 14.48 -1.24
C ILE A 428 -8.23 13.53 -0.89
N ALA A 429 -8.39 12.72 0.16
CA ALA A 429 -7.40 11.73 0.57
C ALA A 429 -7.18 10.67 -0.52
N ASN A 430 -8.23 10.20 -1.20
CA ASN A 430 -8.12 9.23 -2.29
C ASN A 430 -7.25 9.73 -3.44
N GLN A 431 -7.32 11.02 -3.79
CA GLN A 431 -6.45 11.58 -4.82
C GLN A 431 -4.95 11.37 -4.48
N TYR A 432 -4.57 11.55 -3.22
CA TYR A 432 -3.20 11.35 -2.76
C TYR A 432 -2.86 9.86 -2.52
N LEU A 433 -3.76 9.09 -1.90
CA LEU A 433 -3.54 7.68 -1.57
C LEU A 433 -3.46 6.81 -2.82
N ILE A 434 -4.29 7.08 -3.82
CA ILE A 434 -4.20 6.42 -5.11
C ILE A 434 -2.90 6.83 -5.79
N GLN A 435 -2.37 8.06 -5.65
CA GLN A 435 -1.09 8.44 -6.26
C GLN A 435 0.13 7.78 -5.58
N TYR A 436 0.17 7.66 -4.25
CA TYR A 436 1.35 7.16 -3.54
C TYR A 436 1.27 5.69 -3.11
N LEU A 437 0.11 5.22 -2.68
CA LEU A 437 -0.05 3.89 -2.06
C LEU A 437 -0.86 2.90 -2.91
N GLY A 438 -1.62 3.37 -3.91
CA GLY A 438 -2.43 2.49 -4.78
C GLY A 438 -3.64 1.95 -4.02
N MET A 439 -4.11 2.76 -3.08
CA MET A 439 -5.11 2.39 -2.10
C MET A 439 -6.31 3.32 -2.24
N THR A 440 -7.51 2.76 -2.16
CA THR A 440 -8.77 3.52 -2.11
C THR A 440 -9.37 3.46 -0.70
N LEU A 441 -9.78 4.59 -0.15
CA LEU A 441 -10.65 4.66 1.02
C LEU A 441 -12.11 4.57 0.57
N SER A 442 -12.85 3.67 1.20
CA SER A 442 -14.29 3.59 1.05
C SER A 442 -15.01 4.63 1.91
N PHE A 443 -16.25 4.93 1.56
CA PHE A 443 -17.17 5.75 2.36
C PHE A 443 -17.77 4.99 3.55
N ASN A 444 -17.34 3.75 3.82
CA ASN A 444 -17.86 2.94 4.93
C ASN A 444 -17.11 3.21 6.24
N PHE A 445 -17.12 4.45 6.71
CA PHE A 445 -16.53 4.85 8.01
C PHE A 445 -17.47 4.56 9.20
N LEU A 446 -18.75 4.29 8.94
CA LEU A 446 -19.78 3.98 9.93
C LEU A 446 -19.79 2.49 10.29
N SER A 447 -18.67 2.00 10.81
CA SER A 447 -18.59 0.65 11.36
C SER A 447 -19.26 0.56 12.74
N LEU A 448 -19.52 -0.67 13.21
CA LEU A 448 -20.01 -0.92 14.57
C LEU A 448 -19.07 -0.34 15.64
N SER A 449 -17.75 -0.42 15.42
CA SER A 449 -16.75 0.15 16.35
C SER A 449 -16.86 1.68 16.40
N THR A 450 -16.97 2.36 15.27
CA THR A 450 -17.19 3.81 15.21
C THR A 450 -18.49 4.21 15.91
N GLY A 451 -19.58 3.46 15.70
CA GLY A 451 -20.86 3.70 16.36
C GLY A 451 -20.75 3.63 17.89
N ILE A 452 -20.05 2.62 18.41
CA ILE A 452 -19.79 2.50 19.86
C ILE A 452 -19.00 3.69 20.37
N VAL A 453 -17.94 4.12 19.67
CA VAL A 453 -17.13 5.29 20.07
C VAL A 453 -17.99 6.55 20.12
N LEU A 454 -18.82 6.81 19.11
CA LEU A 454 -19.72 7.97 19.10
C LEU A 454 -20.71 7.98 20.26
N ILE A 455 -21.29 6.82 20.59
CA ILE A 455 -22.19 6.65 21.74
C ILE A 455 -21.43 6.93 23.04
N VAL A 456 -20.22 6.38 23.20
CA VAL A 456 -19.38 6.63 24.38
C VAL A 456 -19.06 8.11 24.53
N ILE A 457 -18.74 8.82 23.45
CA ILE A 457 -18.46 10.27 23.47
C ILE A 457 -19.71 11.06 23.91
N LEU A 458 -20.88 10.73 23.37
CA LEU A 458 -22.15 11.35 23.77
C LEU A 458 -22.48 11.08 25.25
N LEU A 459 -22.27 9.86 25.73
CA LEU A 459 -22.48 9.51 27.14
C LEU A 459 -21.49 10.24 28.05
N ALA A 460 -20.20 10.29 27.67
CA ALA A 460 -19.18 11.01 28.42
C ALA A 460 -19.46 12.51 28.49
N SER A 461 -19.97 13.11 27.41
CA SER A 461 -20.32 14.53 27.40
C SER A 461 -21.55 14.85 28.27
N LEU A 462 -22.55 13.96 28.28
CA LEU A 462 -23.68 14.04 29.20
C LEU A 462 -23.23 13.95 30.65
N LEU A 463 -22.34 13.00 30.98
CA LEU A 463 -21.76 12.87 32.32
C LEU A 463 -20.99 14.14 32.74
N MET A 464 -20.19 14.71 31.84
CA MET A 464 -19.47 15.96 32.11
C MET A 464 -20.40 17.17 32.26
N SER A 465 -21.56 17.15 31.61
CA SER A 465 -22.61 18.17 31.73
C SER A 465 -23.42 18.04 33.02
N CYS A 466 -23.41 16.87 33.68
CA CYS A 466 -24.05 16.69 34.98
C CYS A 466 -23.41 17.55 36.08
N ILE A 467 -22.11 17.86 35.99
CA ILE A 467 -21.39 18.69 36.98
C ILE A 467 -22.00 20.11 37.05
N PRO A 468 -22.08 20.89 35.95
CA PRO A 468 -22.75 22.18 35.95
C PRO A 468 -24.23 22.07 36.30
N ALA A 469 -24.91 21.06 35.78
CA ALA A 469 -26.34 20.87 36.02
C ALA A 469 -26.66 20.62 37.50
N TRP A 470 -25.84 19.83 38.19
CA TRP A 470 -25.99 19.57 39.63
C TRP A 470 -25.68 20.80 40.48
N ASN A 471 -24.63 21.56 40.12
CA ASN A 471 -24.30 22.82 40.77
C ASN A 471 -25.46 23.83 40.64
N ALA A 472 -26.06 23.93 39.46
CA ALA A 472 -27.25 24.73 39.20
C ALA A 472 -28.43 24.28 40.06
N TYR A 473 -28.70 22.97 40.10
CA TYR A 473 -29.78 22.38 40.88
C TYR A 473 -29.69 22.74 42.37
N ARG A 474 -28.49 22.65 42.97
CA ARG A 474 -28.27 23.00 44.39
C ARG A 474 -28.39 24.49 44.66
N LYS A 475 -27.80 25.35 43.82
CA LYS A 475 -27.86 26.81 43.99
C LYS A 475 -29.27 27.39 43.83
N VAL A 476 -30.19 26.63 43.22
CA VAL A 476 -31.59 27.01 43.09
C VAL A 476 -32.43 26.54 44.29
N LEU A 477 -31.94 25.60 45.10
CA LEU A 477 -32.64 25.14 46.31
C LEU A 477 -32.40 26.05 47.53
N VAL A 478 -31.31 26.82 47.52
CA VAL A 478 -30.98 27.87 48.50
C VAL A 478 -31.44 29.21 47.93
#